data_AF-A0A9W7AVN4-F1
#
_entry.id   AF-A0A9W7AVN4-F1
#
_cell.length_a   1.000
_cell.length_b   1.000
_cell.length_c   1.000
_cell.angle_alpha   90.00
_cell.angle_beta   90.00
_cell.angle_gamma   90.00
#
_symmetry.space_group_name_H-M   'P 1'
#
loop_
_entity.id
_entity.type
_entity.pdbx_description
1 polymer ?
#
loop_
_entity_poly.entity_id
_entity_poly.type
_entity_poly.pdbx_seq_one_letter_code
_entity_poly.pdbx_strand_id
1 'polypeptide(L)'
;MTEDISEDMTEDMTEDMTAVTDLLMGREGAKKGAAASTRKRVVFLGTPEVAATALLKIHSSGIAQDKWDVVACVTQPPRPFGRKRLLRPSPVHALSESLSIPVLTPEKATDKGFLEQLEDLEPDLCITAAYGCYLPKRFLETPPLGTLNIHPSLLPLYRGASPVQRSLENGDEKIGVSVLYTVKEMDAGPVLRRVEVDDDGEKGTSE
;
A
#
# COMPACT_ATOMS: atom_id res chain seq x y z
N MET A 1 7.66 -41.44 61.78
CA MET A 1 7.04 -42.19 60.65
C MET A 1 5.59 -41.73 60.64
N THR A 2 5.13 -40.83 59.78
CA THR A 2 5.54 -40.49 58.40
C THR A 2 5.17 -39.03 58.14
N GLU A 3 6.02 -38.34 57.37
CA GLU A 3 5.93 -36.93 57.00
C GLU A 3 4.89 -36.68 55.90
N ASP A 4 4.21 -35.53 55.99
CA ASP A 4 3.35 -34.93 54.97
C ASP A 4 4.19 -34.48 53.78
N ILE A 5 3.86 -34.97 52.58
CA ILE A 5 4.33 -34.43 51.30
C ILE A 5 3.12 -34.38 50.37
N SER A 6 2.39 -33.28 50.38
CA SER A 6 1.44 -32.97 49.31
C SER A 6 1.02 -31.50 49.36
N GLU A 7 1.86 -30.59 48.86
CA GLU A 7 1.39 -29.26 48.43
C GLU A 7 2.35 -28.47 47.51
N ASP A 8 3.47 -29.07 47.05
CA ASP A 8 4.53 -28.31 46.34
C ASP A 8 4.75 -28.71 44.87
N MET A 9 3.74 -29.23 44.16
CA MET A 9 3.91 -29.61 42.74
C MET A 9 2.79 -29.16 41.79
N THR A 10 1.92 -28.22 42.20
CA THR A 10 0.86 -27.71 41.32
C THR A 10 0.99 -26.23 40.95
N GLU A 11 1.89 -25.48 41.60
CA GLU A 11 2.09 -24.05 41.29
C GLU A 11 3.22 -23.81 40.28
N ASP A 12 4.21 -24.71 40.18
CA ASP A 12 5.37 -24.54 39.29
C ASP A 12 5.08 -24.83 37.79
N MET A 13 3.96 -25.52 37.48
CA MET A 13 3.61 -25.86 36.09
C MET A 13 2.66 -24.86 35.41
N THR A 14 2.03 -23.95 36.17
CA THR A 14 1.10 -22.96 35.62
C THR A 14 1.80 -21.66 35.23
N GLU A 15 2.85 -21.27 35.93
CA GLU A 15 3.66 -20.09 35.57
C GLU A 15 4.43 -20.29 34.26
N ASP A 16 4.95 -21.50 34.01
CA ASP A 16 5.75 -21.79 32.81
C ASP A 16 4.88 -21.86 31.52
N MET A 17 3.62 -22.33 31.62
CA MET A 17 2.70 -22.32 30.47
C MET A 17 2.21 -20.91 30.09
N THR A 18 2.13 -20.00 31.06
CA THR A 18 1.72 -18.61 30.83
C THR A 18 2.84 -17.82 30.13
N ALA A 19 4.10 -18.04 30.52
CA ALA A 19 5.26 -17.46 29.85
C ALA A 19 5.42 -17.92 28.40
N VAL A 20 5.13 -19.20 28.11
CA VAL A 20 5.19 -19.75 26.75
C VAL A 20 4.03 -19.24 25.87
N THR A 21 2.85 -18.98 26.46
CA THR A 21 1.73 -18.37 25.71
C THR A 21 1.96 -16.89 25.44
N ASP A 22 2.57 -16.14 26.36
CA ASP A 22 2.92 -14.74 26.13
C ASP A 22 4.05 -14.58 25.09
N LEU A 23 5.00 -15.53 25.05
CA LEU A 23 6.05 -15.58 24.02
C LEU A 23 5.50 -15.95 22.62
N LEU A 24 4.42 -16.72 22.56
CA LEU A 24 3.74 -17.10 21.30
C LEU A 24 2.68 -16.07 20.86
N MET A 25 2.15 -15.23 21.77
CA MET A 25 1.09 -14.26 21.48
C MET A 25 1.53 -12.78 21.48
N GLY A 26 2.83 -12.49 21.57
CA GLY A 26 3.38 -11.16 21.25
C GLY A 26 2.70 -10.00 21.97
N ARG A 27 2.37 -10.17 23.27
CA ARG A 27 1.81 -9.11 24.11
C ARG A 27 2.85 -8.60 25.11
N GLU A 28 3.87 -7.94 24.59
CA GLU A 28 4.59 -6.95 25.38
C GLU A 28 3.99 -5.56 25.09
N GLY A 29 3.33 -5.01 26.11
CA GLY A 29 3.13 -3.58 26.23
C GLY A 29 4.48 -2.89 26.38
N ALA A 30 5.17 -2.65 25.27
CA ALA A 30 6.41 -1.90 25.23
C ALA A 30 6.19 -0.66 24.37
N LYS A 31 6.15 0.51 25.02
CA LYS A 31 6.60 1.75 24.38
C LYS A 31 8.11 1.59 24.10
N LYS A 32 8.45 0.83 23.06
CA LYS A 32 9.81 0.73 22.55
C LYS A 32 10.05 2.00 21.75
N GLY A 33 10.86 2.91 22.29
CA GLY A 33 11.47 3.96 21.50
C GLY A 33 12.19 3.30 20.33
N ALA A 34 11.62 3.42 19.13
CA ALA A 34 12.20 2.85 17.93
C ALA A 34 13.51 3.57 17.67
N ALA A 35 14.62 2.82 17.60
CA ALA A 35 15.80 3.30 16.91
C ALA A 35 15.35 3.72 15.50
N ALA A 36 15.62 4.97 15.11
CA ALA A 36 15.15 5.51 13.83
C ALA A 36 15.66 4.61 12.69
N SER A 37 14.73 3.93 12.02
CA SER A 37 15.03 3.13 10.83
C SER A 37 15.63 4.03 9.76
N THR A 38 16.72 3.61 9.14
CA THR A 38 17.32 4.33 7.99
C THR A 38 16.54 4.11 6.70
N ARG A 39 15.56 3.19 6.70
CA ARG A 39 14.73 2.89 5.54
C ARG A 39 13.71 4.01 5.32
N LYS A 40 13.57 4.42 4.06
CA LYS A 40 12.56 5.39 3.65
C LYS A 40 11.15 4.84 3.84
N ARG A 41 10.28 5.61 4.47
CA ARG A 41 8.89 5.22 4.75
C ARG A 41 8.03 5.55 3.54
N VAL A 42 7.42 4.54 2.95
CA VAL A 42 6.59 4.65 1.75
C VAL A 42 5.13 4.36 2.10
N VAL A 43 4.23 5.25 1.70
CA VAL A 43 2.80 4.98 1.68
C VAL A 43 2.36 4.73 0.24
N PHE A 44 1.76 3.57 0.01
CA PHE A 44 1.25 3.20 -1.31
C PHE A 44 -0.25 3.48 -1.41
N LEU A 45 -0.71 4.04 -2.52
CA LEU A 45 -2.10 4.35 -2.77
C LEU A 45 -2.56 3.69 -4.07
N GLY A 46 -3.60 2.87 -4.01
CA GLY A 46 -4.11 2.22 -5.19
C GLY A 46 -5.32 1.35 -4.88
N THR A 47 -6.02 0.91 -5.92
CA THR A 47 -7.26 0.13 -5.74
C THR A 47 -7.34 -1.11 -6.63
N PRO A 48 -7.20 -1.02 -7.97
CA PRO A 48 -7.43 -2.18 -8.84
C PRO A 48 -6.24 -3.16 -8.86
N GLU A 49 -6.43 -4.29 -9.54
CA GLU A 49 -5.45 -5.39 -9.66
C GLU A 49 -4.07 -4.92 -10.15
N VAL A 50 -4.04 -4.02 -11.13
CA VAL A 50 -2.79 -3.45 -11.65
C VAL A 50 -2.02 -2.68 -10.57
N ALA A 51 -2.72 -2.03 -9.65
CA ALA A 51 -2.11 -1.34 -8.52
C ALA A 51 -1.59 -2.34 -7.46
N ALA A 52 -2.30 -3.45 -7.23
CA ALA A 52 -1.83 -4.52 -6.35
C ALA A 52 -0.53 -5.15 -6.89
N THR A 53 -0.44 -5.35 -8.21
CA THR A 53 0.80 -5.80 -8.86
C THR A 53 1.96 -4.83 -8.63
N ALA A 54 1.71 -3.51 -8.73
CA ALA A 54 2.71 -2.50 -8.45
C ALA A 54 3.14 -2.50 -6.97
N LEU A 55 2.19 -2.61 -6.04
CA LEU A 55 2.45 -2.73 -4.60
C LEU A 55 3.39 -3.91 -4.30
N LEU A 56 3.08 -5.11 -4.81
CA LEU A 56 3.89 -6.30 -4.57
C LEU A 56 5.33 -6.08 -5.02
N LYS A 57 5.54 -5.55 -6.24
CA LYS A 57 6.88 -5.27 -6.77
C LYS A 57 7.63 -4.24 -5.92
N ILE A 58 6.98 -3.16 -5.49
CA ILE A 58 7.58 -2.12 -4.64
C ILE A 58 7.95 -2.68 -3.27
N HIS A 59 7.08 -3.48 -2.67
CA HIS A 59 7.30 -4.09 -1.36
C HIS A 59 8.46 -5.09 -1.40
N SER A 60 8.43 -6.06 -2.32
CA SER A 60 9.49 -7.07 -2.45
C SER A 60 10.86 -6.46 -2.80
N SER A 61 10.90 -5.44 -3.65
CA SER A 61 12.16 -4.74 -3.97
C SER A 61 12.67 -3.89 -2.81
N GLY A 62 11.79 -3.33 -1.98
CA GLY A 62 12.15 -2.62 -0.75
C GLY A 62 12.80 -3.53 0.27
N ILE A 63 12.26 -4.74 0.45
CA ILE A 63 12.86 -5.79 1.28
C ILE A 63 14.22 -6.19 0.73
N ALA A 64 14.30 -6.52 -0.56
CA ALA A 64 15.53 -7.01 -1.18
C ALA A 64 16.68 -5.98 -1.17
N GLN A 65 16.36 -4.68 -1.24
CA GLN A 65 17.37 -3.62 -1.24
C GLN A 65 17.62 -3.01 0.14
N ASP A 66 16.77 -3.28 1.13
CA ASP A 66 16.80 -2.69 2.47
C ASP A 66 16.87 -1.14 2.47
N LYS A 67 16.18 -0.50 1.51
CA LYS A 67 16.23 0.97 1.31
C LYS A 67 14.95 1.69 1.72
N TRP A 68 13.81 1.03 1.57
CA TRP A 68 12.51 1.60 1.89
C TRP A 68 11.58 0.52 2.42
N ASP A 69 10.55 0.96 3.12
CA ASP A 69 9.53 0.11 3.70
C ASP A 69 8.13 0.64 3.36
N VAL A 70 7.22 -0.26 2.98
CA VAL A 70 5.82 0.14 2.75
C VAL A 70 5.11 0.08 4.10
N VAL A 71 4.93 1.25 4.71
CA VAL A 71 4.43 1.36 6.10
C VAL A 71 2.91 1.38 6.20
N ALA A 72 2.22 1.71 5.09
CA ALA A 72 0.78 1.59 4.96
C ALA A 72 0.35 1.60 3.49
N CYS A 73 -0.84 1.07 3.25
CA CYS A 73 -1.55 1.17 1.99
C CYS A 73 -2.85 1.98 2.16
N VAL A 74 -3.16 2.84 1.19
CA VAL A 74 -4.42 3.56 1.12
C VAL A 74 -5.20 3.07 -0.09
N THR A 75 -6.46 2.68 0.11
CA THR A 75 -7.33 2.23 -0.97
C THR A 75 -8.75 2.73 -0.78
N GLN A 76 -9.59 2.62 -1.81
CA GLN A 76 -11.00 2.95 -1.68
C GLN A 76 -11.70 1.98 -0.72
N PRO A 77 -12.68 2.44 0.06
CA PRO A 77 -13.45 1.57 0.94
C PRO A 77 -14.14 0.46 0.15
N PRO A 78 -14.40 -0.71 0.78
CA PRO A 78 -15.14 -1.78 0.14
C PRO A 78 -16.46 -1.28 -0.44
N ARG A 79 -16.67 -1.49 -1.73
CA ARG A 79 -17.93 -1.13 -2.43
C ARG A 79 -18.67 -2.38 -2.89
N PRO A 80 -20.00 -2.33 -3.00
CA PRO A 80 -20.78 -3.47 -3.50
C PRO A 80 -20.34 -3.86 -4.91
N PHE A 81 -20.00 -5.14 -5.11
CA PHE A 81 -19.52 -5.65 -6.39
C PHE A 81 -20.45 -6.73 -6.97
N GLY A 82 -20.60 -6.71 -8.31
CA GLY A 82 -21.41 -7.67 -9.06
C GLY A 82 -22.91 -7.59 -8.81
N ARG A 83 -23.69 -8.48 -9.46
CA ARG A 83 -25.16 -8.49 -9.36
C ARG A 83 -25.68 -8.73 -7.94
N LYS A 84 -24.91 -9.46 -7.11
CA LYS A 84 -25.26 -9.78 -5.72
C LYS A 84 -24.89 -8.69 -4.70
N ARG A 85 -24.21 -7.61 -5.14
CA ARG A 85 -23.82 -6.45 -4.31
C ARG A 85 -23.09 -6.82 -3.02
N LEU A 86 -22.26 -7.87 -3.07
CA LEU A 86 -21.43 -8.26 -1.93
C LEU A 86 -20.31 -7.25 -1.75
N LEU A 87 -20.07 -6.82 -0.51
CA LEU A 87 -18.90 -6.02 -0.17
C LEU A 87 -17.66 -6.89 -0.36
N ARG A 88 -16.71 -6.40 -1.15
CA ARG A 88 -15.40 -7.03 -1.32
C ARG A 88 -14.31 -6.00 -1.06
N PRO A 89 -13.24 -6.40 -0.36
CA PRO A 89 -12.04 -5.58 -0.29
C PRO A 89 -11.51 -5.34 -1.71
N SER A 90 -10.86 -4.21 -1.92
CA SER A 90 -10.13 -3.97 -3.16
C SER A 90 -8.96 -4.95 -3.30
N PRO A 91 -8.48 -5.22 -4.53
CA PRO A 91 -7.25 -5.99 -4.74
C PRO A 91 -6.05 -5.51 -3.90
N VAL A 92 -5.84 -4.19 -3.81
CA VAL A 92 -4.77 -3.61 -2.97
C VAL A 92 -5.01 -3.89 -1.49
N HIS A 93 -6.26 -3.78 -1.01
CA HIS A 93 -6.60 -4.11 0.38
C HIS A 93 -6.25 -5.57 0.69
N ALA A 94 -6.78 -6.50 -0.09
CA ALA A 94 -6.60 -7.93 0.14
C ALA A 94 -5.11 -8.33 0.12
N LEU A 95 -4.34 -7.78 -0.83
CA LEU A 95 -2.90 -8.00 -0.89
C LEU A 95 -2.19 -7.43 0.35
N SER A 96 -2.54 -6.21 0.77
CA SER A 96 -1.90 -5.56 1.93
C SER A 96 -2.11 -6.35 3.21
N GLU A 97 -3.32 -6.91 3.42
CA GLU A 97 -3.59 -7.81 4.55
C GLU A 97 -2.70 -9.06 4.50
N SER A 98 -2.53 -9.67 3.31
CA SER A 98 -1.65 -10.85 3.16
C SER A 98 -0.17 -10.56 3.42
N LEU A 99 0.25 -9.30 3.21
CA LEU A 99 1.60 -8.82 3.47
C LEU A 99 1.78 -8.24 4.89
N SER A 100 0.74 -8.28 5.73
CA SER A 100 0.71 -7.63 7.05
C SER A 100 1.01 -6.12 7.00
N ILE A 101 0.62 -5.44 5.91
CA ILE A 101 0.75 -3.99 5.75
C ILE A 101 -0.55 -3.31 6.22
N PRO A 102 -0.48 -2.30 7.11
CA PRO A 102 -1.66 -1.54 7.55
C PRO A 102 -2.43 -0.93 6.38
N VAL A 103 -3.77 -0.99 6.42
CA VAL A 103 -4.64 -0.46 5.36
C VAL A 103 -5.50 0.68 5.89
N LEU A 104 -5.49 1.81 5.18
CA LEU A 104 -6.39 2.95 5.38
C LEU A 104 -7.41 3.00 4.25
N THR A 105 -8.68 3.18 4.60
CA THR A 105 -9.79 3.25 3.62
C THR A 105 -10.64 4.51 3.82
N PRO A 106 -10.07 5.71 3.62
CA PRO A 106 -10.83 6.95 3.77
C PRO A 106 -11.96 7.02 2.73
N GLU A 107 -13.11 7.57 3.12
CA GLU A 107 -14.19 7.88 2.17
C GLU A 107 -13.77 9.02 1.24
N LYS A 108 -13.01 10.00 1.77
CA LYS A 108 -12.43 11.10 0.99
C LYS A 108 -10.99 11.37 1.41
N ALA A 109 -10.14 11.70 0.45
CA ALA A 109 -8.76 12.12 0.72
C ALA A 109 -8.67 13.43 1.54
N THR A 110 -9.76 14.17 1.69
CA THR A 110 -9.87 15.38 2.52
C THR A 110 -10.25 15.12 3.97
N ASP A 111 -10.55 13.86 4.34
CA ASP A 111 -11.01 13.52 5.68
C ASP A 111 -9.93 13.86 6.71
N LYS A 112 -10.29 14.67 7.73
CA LYS A 112 -9.32 15.21 8.69
C LYS A 112 -8.58 14.11 9.44
N GLY A 113 -9.31 13.10 9.91
CA GLY A 113 -8.73 11.96 10.63
C GLY A 113 -7.81 11.12 9.75
N PHE A 114 -8.12 10.97 8.46
CA PHE A 114 -7.22 10.29 7.53
C PHE A 114 -5.91 11.06 7.32
N LEU A 115 -5.99 12.39 7.17
CA LEU A 115 -4.79 13.22 7.01
C LEU A 115 -3.94 13.24 8.29
N GLU A 116 -4.57 13.22 9.47
CA GLU A 116 -3.87 13.06 10.75
C GLU A 116 -3.16 11.69 10.83
N GLN A 117 -3.85 10.59 10.48
CA GLN A 117 -3.23 9.27 10.42
C GLN A 117 -2.07 9.20 9.42
N LEU A 118 -2.19 9.88 8.27
CA LEU A 118 -1.12 9.96 7.28
C LEU A 118 0.09 10.72 7.82
N GLU A 119 -0.13 11.82 8.54
CA GLU A 119 0.92 12.61 9.19
C GLU A 119 1.63 11.77 10.27
N ASP A 120 0.88 11.02 11.08
CA ASP A 120 1.42 10.10 12.11
C ASP A 120 2.25 8.94 11.52
N LEU A 121 2.00 8.58 10.25
CA LEU A 121 2.81 7.60 9.53
C LEU A 121 4.17 8.16 9.11
N GLU A 122 4.41 9.48 9.17
CA GLU A 122 5.66 10.14 8.77
C GLU A 122 6.23 9.60 7.44
N PRO A 123 5.45 9.59 6.34
CA PRO A 123 5.95 9.06 5.07
C PRO A 123 7.05 9.96 4.51
N ASP A 124 8.15 9.36 4.04
CA ASP A 124 9.12 10.08 3.22
C ASP A 124 8.58 10.31 1.81
N LEU A 125 7.84 9.34 1.26
CA LEU A 125 7.36 9.31 -0.12
C LEU A 125 5.96 8.65 -0.18
N CYS A 126 5.07 9.23 -0.99
CA CYS A 126 3.82 8.57 -1.37
C CYS A 126 3.88 8.11 -2.83
N ILE A 127 3.30 6.94 -3.14
CA ILE A 127 3.21 6.41 -4.51
C ILE A 127 1.76 6.07 -4.82
N THR A 128 1.19 6.68 -5.86
CA THR A 128 -0.15 6.38 -6.36
C THR A 128 -0.11 5.51 -7.61
N ALA A 129 -1.00 4.54 -7.70
CA ALA A 129 -1.30 3.78 -8.91
C ALA A 129 -2.81 3.53 -8.96
N ALA A 130 -3.50 4.19 -9.89
CA ALA A 130 -4.95 4.03 -10.08
C ALA A 130 -5.78 4.13 -8.77
N TYR A 131 -5.47 5.11 -7.92
CA TYR A 131 -6.18 5.34 -6.65
C TYR A 131 -7.60 5.92 -6.87
N GLY A 132 -7.78 6.76 -7.89
CA GLY A 132 -9.09 7.25 -8.31
C GLY A 132 -9.69 8.39 -7.48
N CYS A 133 -8.94 8.97 -6.55
CA CYS A 133 -9.35 10.16 -5.81
C CYS A 133 -8.33 11.29 -5.99
N TYR A 134 -8.84 12.53 -6.06
CA TYR A 134 -8.01 13.72 -6.08
C TYR A 134 -7.34 13.93 -4.72
N LEU A 135 -6.04 14.23 -4.72
CA LEU A 135 -5.28 14.44 -3.49
C LEU A 135 -5.27 15.92 -3.10
N PRO A 136 -5.73 16.29 -1.90
CA PRO A 136 -5.73 17.69 -1.47
C PRO A 136 -4.31 18.19 -1.23
N LYS A 137 -4.15 19.51 -1.23
CA LYS A 137 -2.87 20.17 -0.97
C LYS A 137 -2.21 19.67 0.32
N ARG A 138 -2.98 19.54 1.41
CA ARG A 138 -2.48 19.02 2.70
C ARG A 138 -1.84 17.64 2.57
N PHE A 139 -2.43 16.73 1.79
CA PHE A 139 -1.84 15.42 1.51
C PHE A 139 -0.52 15.56 0.75
N LEU A 140 -0.49 16.37 -0.31
CA LEU A 140 0.68 16.52 -1.17
C LEU A 140 1.87 17.17 -0.45
N GLU A 141 1.61 17.93 0.61
CA GLU A 141 2.61 18.56 1.47
C GLU A 141 3.12 17.64 2.59
N THR A 142 2.48 16.49 2.84
CA THR A 142 2.88 15.57 3.91
C THR A 142 4.22 14.87 3.63
N PRO A 143 4.42 14.15 2.49
CA PRO A 143 5.69 13.48 2.22
C PRO A 143 6.75 14.47 1.71
N PRO A 144 7.92 14.62 2.36
CA PRO A 144 8.94 15.59 1.96
C PRO A 144 9.57 15.28 0.59
N LEU A 145 9.60 14.01 0.17
CA LEU A 145 10.03 13.63 -1.19
C LEU A 145 8.89 13.72 -2.22
N GLY A 146 7.71 14.17 -1.79
CA GLY A 146 6.53 14.37 -2.62
C GLY A 146 5.71 13.09 -2.83
N THR A 147 4.79 13.19 -3.79
CA THR A 147 3.94 12.08 -4.22
C THR A 147 4.26 11.76 -5.67
N LEU A 148 4.51 10.49 -5.98
CA LEU A 148 4.66 9.99 -7.34
C LEU A 148 3.37 9.33 -7.81
N ASN A 149 3.06 9.46 -9.10
CA ASN A 149 2.01 8.69 -9.76
C ASN A 149 2.61 7.74 -10.80
N ILE A 150 2.07 6.52 -10.87
CA ILE A 150 2.32 5.56 -11.93
C ILE A 150 1.17 5.69 -12.93
N HIS A 151 1.42 6.39 -14.04
CA HIS A 151 0.41 6.70 -15.03
C HIS A 151 0.56 5.82 -16.27
N PRO A 152 -0.45 5.02 -16.67
CA PRO A 152 -0.33 4.06 -17.76
C PRO A 152 -0.52 4.70 -19.15
N SER A 153 0.30 5.71 -19.44
CA SER A 153 0.54 6.23 -20.79
C SER A 153 1.91 6.89 -20.88
N LEU A 154 2.33 7.18 -22.11
CA LEU A 154 3.50 7.98 -22.43
C LEU A 154 3.17 9.48 -22.35
N LEU A 155 3.17 10.04 -21.14
CA LEU A 155 2.83 11.45 -20.90
C LEU A 155 3.69 12.40 -21.78
N PRO A 156 3.12 13.48 -22.32
CA PRO A 156 1.85 14.10 -21.94
C PRO A 156 0.61 13.49 -22.61
N LEU A 157 0.75 12.42 -23.40
CA LEU A 157 -0.39 11.74 -24.01
C LEU A 157 -1.31 11.16 -22.93
N TYR A 158 -2.62 11.21 -23.20
CA TYR A 158 -3.67 10.60 -22.38
C TYR A 158 -3.61 10.86 -20.87
N ARG A 159 -3.45 12.12 -20.47
CA ARG A 159 -3.74 12.52 -19.08
C ARG A 159 -5.16 12.11 -18.68
N GLY A 160 -5.37 11.80 -17.41
CA GLY A 160 -6.68 11.53 -16.83
C GLY A 160 -7.02 10.05 -16.69
N ALA A 161 -8.32 9.77 -16.59
CA ALA A 161 -8.80 8.55 -15.96
C ALA A 161 -8.76 7.26 -16.81
N SER A 162 -8.56 7.35 -18.13
CA SER A 162 -8.69 6.21 -19.04
C SER A 162 -7.61 6.15 -20.13
N PRO A 163 -6.31 6.23 -19.76
CA PRO A 163 -5.24 6.35 -20.73
C PRO A 163 -5.11 5.13 -21.65
N VAL A 164 -5.22 3.93 -21.07
CA VAL A 164 -5.08 2.67 -21.82
C VAL A 164 -6.18 2.55 -22.87
N GLN A 165 -7.43 2.84 -22.49
CA GLN A 165 -8.56 2.76 -23.41
C GLN A 165 -8.41 3.75 -24.56
N ARG A 166 -7.94 4.98 -24.30
CA ARG A 166 -7.73 5.99 -25.33
C ARG A 166 -6.60 5.64 -26.29
N SER A 167 -5.52 5.06 -25.77
CA SER A 167 -4.41 4.62 -26.60
C SER A 167 -4.83 3.50 -27.56
N LEU A 168 -5.62 2.54 -27.06
CA LEU A 168 -6.21 1.48 -27.89
C LEU A 168 -7.23 2.02 -28.91
N GLU A 169 -8.10 2.96 -28.52
CA GLU A 169 -9.08 3.59 -29.40
C GLU A 169 -8.42 4.32 -30.58
N ASN A 170 -7.25 4.92 -30.33
CA ASN A 170 -6.47 5.63 -31.34
C ASN A 170 -5.59 4.70 -32.19
N GLY A 171 -5.47 3.41 -31.83
CA GLY A 171 -4.61 2.46 -32.52
C GLY A 171 -3.13 2.80 -32.40
N ASP A 172 -2.69 3.27 -31.23
CA ASP A 172 -1.28 3.60 -31.03
C ASP A 172 -0.42 2.33 -31.11
N GLU A 173 0.62 2.37 -31.95
CA GLU A 173 1.60 1.27 -32.05
C GLU A 173 2.53 1.19 -30.83
N LYS A 174 2.57 2.26 -30.03
CA LYS A 174 3.45 2.40 -28.87
C LYS A 174 2.66 2.76 -27.64
N ILE A 175 2.76 1.92 -26.64
CA ILE A 175 2.14 2.12 -25.34
C ILE A 175 3.22 2.20 -24.26
N GLY A 176 2.82 2.53 -23.04
CA GLY A 176 3.79 2.58 -21.96
C GLY A 176 3.28 3.17 -20.68
N VAL A 177 4.22 3.40 -19.77
CA VAL A 177 3.97 3.91 -18.43
C VAL A 177 4.92 5.06 -18.16
N SER A 178 4.39 6.12 -17.54
CA SER A 178 5.16 7.24 -17.02
C SER A 178 5.11 7.25 -15.50
N VAL A 179 6.24 7.55 -14.86
CA VAL A 179 6.30 7.91 -13.45
C VAL A 179 6.53 9.40 -13.35
N LEU A 180 5.67 10.10 -12.63
CA LEU A 180 5.71 11.56 -12.50
C LEU A 180 5.44 12.00 -11.07
N TYR A 181 5.84 13.22 -10.73
CA TYR A 181 5.36 13.87 -9.52
C TYR A 181 3.89 14.27 -9.66
N THR A 182 3.11 14.09 -8.61
CA THR A 182 1.74 14.57 -8.53
C THR A 182 1.75 16.06 -8.19
N VAL A 183 1.06 16.85 -8.99
CA VAL A 183 0.80 18.27 -8.76
C VAL A 183 -0.71 18.51 -8.75
N LYS A 184 -1.13 19.76 -8.50
CA LYS A 184 -2.55 20.13 -8.47
C LYS A 184 -3.28 19.83 -9.79
N GLU A 185 -2.60 20.01 -10.91
CA GLU A 185 -3.15 19.70 -12.23
C GLU A 185 -3.00 18.19 -12.53
N MET A 186 -4.09 17.58 -12.99
CA MET A 186 -4.20 16.14 -13.23
C MET A 186 -3.15 15.65 -14.22
N ASP A 187 -2.32 14.70 -13.78
CA ASP A 187 -1.26 14.04 -14.56
C ASP A 187 -0.32 15.00 -15.31
N ALA A 188 -0.09 16.19 -14.73
CA ALA A 188 0.64 17.28 -15.37
C ALA A 188 2.00 17.59 -14.72
N GLY A 189 2.37 16.86 -13.67
CA GLY A 189 3.62 17.12 -12.97
C GLY A 189 4.85 16.64 -13.74
N PRO A 190 6.06 17.01 -13.27
CA PRO A 190 7.31 16.61 -13.89
C PRO A 190 7.44 15.09 -14.03
N VAL A 191 7.68 14.62 -15.24
CA VAL A 191 7.90 13.19 -15.53
C VAL A 191 9.33 12.82 -15.17
N LEU A 192 9.49 11.84 -14.30
CA LEU A 192 10.78 11.29 -13.89
C LEU A 192 11.29 10.24 -14.86
N ARG A 193 10.41 9.34 -15.30
CA ARG A 193 10.77 8.22 -16.17
C ARG A 193 9.61 7.81 -17.05
N ARG A 194 9.94 7.34 -18.25
CA ARG A 194 9.01 6.62 -19.14
C ARG A 194 9.58 5.26 -19.49
N VAL A 195 8.69 4.29 -19.66
CA VAL A 195 9.00 3.00 -20.27
C VAL A 195 7.99 2.80 -21.38
N GLU A 196 8.52 2.56 -22.58
CA GLU A 196 7.77 2.34 -23.81
C GLU A 196 7.87 0.86 -24.18
N VAL A 197 6.78 0.32 -24.72
CA VAL A 197 6.71 -1.00 -25.35
C VAL A 197 5.89 -0.88 -26.63
N ASP A 198 6.25 -1.67 -27.63
CA ASP A 198 5.45 -1.79 -28.84
C ASP A 198 4.17 -2.57 -28.49
N ASP A 199 3.02 -2.12 -29.01
CA ASP A 199 1.76 -2.87 -28.93
C ASP A 199 1.75 -3.89 -30.08
N ASP A 200 2.20 -5.10 -29.79
CA ASP A 200 2.25 -6.21 -30.76
C ASP A 200 0.86 -6.77 -31.11
N GLY A 201 -0.21 -6.25 -30.48
CA GLY A 201 -1.58 -6.65 -30.73
C GLY A 201 -1.92 -8.05 -30.19
N GLU A 202 -1.02 -8.71 -29.46
CA GLU A 202 -1.33 -9.97 -28.81
C GLU A 202 -2.23 -9.70 -27.59
N LYS A 203 -3.54 -9.92 -27.78
CA LYS A 203 -4.48 -10.03 -26.67
C LYS A 203 -3.99 -11.16 -25.79
N GLY A 204 -3.39 -10.84 -24.65
CA GLY A 204 -2.91 -11.81 -23.68
C GLY A 204 -3.95 -12.90 -23.43
N THR A 205 -3.73 -14.05 -24.06
CA THR A 205 -4.45 -15.28 -23.74
C THR A 205 -3.85 -15.75 -22.43
N SER A 206 -4.55 -15.47 -21.33
CA SER A 206 -4.28 -16.15 -20.08
C SER A 206 -4.58 -17.64 -20.28
N GLU A 207 -3.52 -18.44 -20.41
CA GLU A 207 -3.55 -19.87 -20.05
C GLU A 207 -3.51 -20.03 -18.53
#